data_AF-A0A497SBG2-F1
#
_entry.id   AF-A0A497SBG2-F1
#
_cell.length_a   1.000
_cell.length_b   1.000
_cell.length_c   1.000
_cell.angle_alpha   90.00
_cell.angle_beta   90.00
_cell.angle_gamma   90.00
#
_symmetry.space_group_name_H-M   'P 1'
#
loop_
_entity.id
_entity.type
_entity.pdbx_description
1 polymer ?
#
loop_
_entity_poly.entity_id
_entity_poly.type
_entity_poly.pdbx_seq_one_letter_code
_entity_poly.pdbx_strand_id
1 'polypeptide(L)'
;MNLDKPIHEIISLLKGGNITSKDELNRVKLDISKKYHLNRVIKDSEILDRLDISERKIFLRLLQKKPTRTISGVAVVAVMTRPHKCPHGRCKYCPGGPEINVPQSYTGEEPATRRAIQYSFHPYLQTTFRLYQLKSIGHPIDKIELIVMGGTLTAQCIDYQEWFVKECLRAMNEFSKNYDIIKRYGDDKFLKKFESEQKRFYYMEGIQKENENSMVRCVGITFEPRPDWAKREQINLMLKFGVTRVETGVQNPFDFIYKRVDRGHTVDDVV
;
A
#
# COMPACT_ATOMS: atom_id res chain seq x y z
N MET A 1 -28.13 -6.90 -2.29
CA MET A 1 -28.73 -7.06 -0.95
C MET A 1 -28.82 -5.70 -0.28
N ASN A 2 -30.00 -5.31 0.20
CA ASN A 2 -30.16 -4.04 0.91
C ASN A 2 -29.56 -4.18 2.32
N LEU A 3 -28.40 -3.57 2.54
CA LEU A 3 -27.69 -3.59 3.82
C LEU A 3 -28.07 -2.40 4.71
N ASP A 4 -28.89 -1.46 4.23
CA ASP A 4 -29.20 -0.22 4.95
C ASP A 4 -29.94 -0.50 6.26
N LYS A 5 -30.97 -1.35 6.23
CA LYS A 5 -31.75 -1.72 7.42
C LYS A 5 -30.90 -2.47 8.46
N PRO A 6 -30.17 -3.56 8.10
CA PRO A 6 -29.26 -4.23 9.02
C PRO A 6 -28.20 -3.32 9.66
N ILE A 7 -27.58 -2.43 8.87
CA ILE A 7 -26.54 -1.53 9.36
C ILE A 7 -27.14 -0.46 10.29
N HIS A 8 -28.31 0.09 9.96
CA HIS A 8 -29.01 1.03 10.83
C HIS A 8 -29.34 0.44 12.21
N GLU A 9 -29.75 -0.84 12.26
CA GLU A 9 -30.01 -1.52 13.53
C GLU A 9 -28.74 -1.66 14.38
N ILE A 10 -27.61 -2.04 13.77
CA ILE A 10 -26.31 -2.09 14.46
C ILE A 10 -25.90 -0.71 15.00
N ILE A 11 -26.06 0.34 14.19
CA ILE A 11 -25.72 1.72 14.58
C ILE A 11 -26.59 2.18 15.74
N SER A 12 -27.89 1.84 15.73
CA SER A 12 -28.81 2.15 16.84
C SER A 12 -28.36 1.48 18.14
N LEU A 13 -27.98 0.21 18.09
CA LEU A 13 -27.47 -0.53 19.25
C LEU A 13 -26.13 0.00 19.76
N LEU A 14 -25.23 0.43 18.87
CA LEU A 14 -23.99 1.13 19.23
C LEU A 14 -24.27 2.44 19.97
N LYS A 15 -25.21 3.25 19.47
CA LYS A 15 -25.60 4.53 20.09
C LYS A 15 -26.32 4.36 21.41
N GLY A 16 -27.09 3.27 21.55
CA GLY A 16 -27.79 2.92 22.79
C GLY A 16 -26.88 2.44 23.93
N GLY A 17 -25.56 2.29 23.69
CA GLY A 17 -24.61 1.80 24.69
C GLY A 17 -24.68 0.29 24.93
N ASN A 18 -25.46 -0.45 24.13
CA ASN A 18 -25.66 -1.89 24.28
C ASN A 18 -24.45 -2.74 23.81
N ILE A 19 -23.44 -2.09 23.22
CA ILE A 19 -22.24 -2.72 22.69
C ILE A 19 -21.03 -2.00 23.28
N THR A 20 -20.39 -2.64 24.23
CA THR A 20 -19.24 -2.10 24.97
C THR A 20 -17.94 -2.79 24.60
N SER A 21 -18.01 -4.00 24.03
CA SER A 21 -16.85 -4.79 23.64
C SER A 21 -16.88 -5.26 22.18
N LYS A 22 -15.71 -5.63 21.65
CA LYS A 22 -15.59 -6.19 20.29
C LYS A 22 -16.32 -7.53 20.15
N ASP A 23 -16.38 -8.32 21.21
CA ASP A 23 -17.05 -9.62 21.21
C ASP A 23 -18.57 -9.49 21.19
N GLU A 24 -19.11 -8.49 21.89
CA GLU A 24 -20.53 -8.11 21.79
C GLU A 24 -20.86 -7.62 20.39
N LEU A 25 -20.03 -6.76 19.80
CA LEU A 25 -20.22 -6.29 18.43
C LEU A 25 -20.26 -7.47 17.44
N ASN A 26 -19.37 -8.45 17.58
CA ASN A 26 -19.34 -9.63 16.72
C ASN A 26 -20.59 -10.49 16.89
N ARG A 27 -21.10 -10.67 18.12
CA ARG A 27 -22.36 -11.38 18.40
C ARG A 27 -23.56 -10.68 17.74
N VAL A 28 -23.70 -9.38 17.98
CA VAL A 28 -24.78 -8.57 17.39
C VAL A 28 -24.75 -8.64 15.86
N LYS A 29 -23.57 -8.57 15.25
CA LYS A 29 -23.42 -8.70 13.79
C LYS A 29 -23.87 -10.07 13.27
N LEU A 30 -23.57 -11.15 14.01
CA LEU A 30 -24.03 -12.50 13.66
C LEU A 30 -25.54 -12.61 13.76
N ASP A 31 -26.13 -12.10 14.85
CA ASP A 31 -27.58 -12.18 15.09
C ASP A 31 -28.36 -11.36 14.07
N ILE A 32 -27.91 -10.15 13.75
CA ILE A 32 -28.52 -9.31 12.72
C ILE A 32 -28.33 -9.92 11.34
N SER A 33 -27.16 -10.46 11.03
CA SER A 33 -26.96 -11.19 9.77
C SER A 33 -27.91 -12.38 9.62
N LYS A 34 -28.20 -13.12 10.70
CA LYS A 34 -29.20 -14.19 10.70
C LYS A 34 -30.62 -13.66 10.53
N LYS A 35 -30.99 -12.64 11.31
CA LYS A 35 -32.31 -11.98 11.30
C LYS A 35 -32.70 -11.48 9.91
N TYR A 36 -31.74 -10.94 9.16
CA TYR A 36 -31.95 -10.43 7.80
C TYR A 36 -31.57 -11.43 6.69
N HIS A 37 -31.32 -12.70 7.03
CA HIS A 37 -30.95 -13.77 6.09
C HIS A 37 -29.79 -13.37 5.16
N LEU A 38 -28.77 -12.72 5.70
CA LEU A 38 -27.61 -12.29 4.94
C LEU A 38 -26.70 -13.50 4.64
N ASN A 39 -26.22 -13.60 3.40
CA ASN A 39 -25.25 -14.63 2.99
C ASN A 39 -23.85 -14.45 3.59
N ARG A 40 -23.61 -13.36 4.31
CA ARG A 40 -22.36 -13.06 4.99
C ARG A 40 -22.58 -12.17 6.21
N VAL A 41 -21.59 -12.16 7.09
CA VAL A 41 -21.53 -11.22 8.20
C VAL A 41 -21.19 -9.82 7.68
N ILE A 42 -21.87 -8.82 8.22
CA ILE A 42 -21.59 -7.40 7.94
C ILE A 42 -20.15 -7.08 8.36
N LYS A 43 -19.41 -6.32 7.56
CA LYS A 43 -18.02 -5.93 7.87
C LYS A 43 -18.01 -4.64 8.69
N ASP A 44 -17.00 -4.48 9.53
CA ASP A 44 -16.86 -3.24 10.33
C ASP A 44 -16.67 -2.01 9.45
N SER A 45 -16.01 -2.15 8.29
CA SER A 45 -15.88 -1.08 7.29
C SER A 45 -17.22 -0.62 6.74
N GLU A 46 -18.19 -1.53 6.57
CA GLU A 46 -19.53 -1.20 6.07
C GLU A 46 -20.34 -0.40 7.09
N ILE A 47 -20.12 -0.67 8.38
CA ILE A 47 -20.69 0.11 9.47
C ILE A 47 -20.02 1.49 9.54
N LEU A 48 -18.68 1.54 9.49
CA LEU A 48 -17.90 2.79 9.50
C LEU A 48 -18.28 3.74 8.37
N ASP A 49 -18.59 3.21 7.18
CA ASP A 49 -18.96 4.02 6.01
C ASP A 49 -20.33 4.70 6.13
N ARG A 50 -21.16 4.31 7.11
CA ARG A 50 -22.49 4.87 7.39
C ARG A 50 -22.56 5.74 8.65
N LEU A 51 -21.44 5.93 9.34
CA LEU A 51 -21.33 6.82 10.49
C LEU A 51 -20.92 8.23 10.05
N ASP A 52 -21.49 9.23 10.73
CA ASP A 52 -21.06 10.63 10.58
C ASP A 52 -19.67 10.87 11.19
N ILE A 53 -19.04 12.01 10.89
CA ILE A 53 -17.67 12.33 11.32
C ILE A 53 -17.53 12.28 12.85
N SER A 54 -18.51 12.82 13.59
CA SER A 54 -18.57 12.82 15.06
C SER A 54 -18.70 11.39 15.61
N GLU A 55 -19.59 10.60 15.04
CA GLU A 55 -19.87 9.22 15.45
C GLU A 55 -18.70 8.29 15.15
N ARG A 56 -18.07 8.48 13.98
CA ARG A 56 -16.90 7.74 13.56
C ARG A 56 -15.77 7.90 14.57
N LYS A 57 -15.57 9.09 15.14
CA LYS A 57 -14.56 9.32 16.20
C LYS A 57 -14.87 8.52 17.48
N ILE A 58 -16.15 8.42 17.87
CA ILE A 58 -16.58 7.72 19.08
C ILE A 58 -16.40 6.20 18.92
N PHE A 59 -16.88 5.65 17.81
CA PHE A 59 -16.93 4.20 17.60
C PHE A 59 -15.69 3.63 16.90
N LEU A 60 -14.71 4.48 16.52
CA LEU A 60 -13.49 4.02 15.83
C LEU A 60 -12.78 2.92 16.60
N ARG A 61 -12.65 3.05 17.92
CA ARG A 61 -11.96 2.06 18.76
C ARG A 61 -12.61 0.68 18.70
N LEU A 62 -13.93 0.62 18.55
CA LEU A 62 -14.69 -0.63 18.47
C LEU A 62 -14.74 -1.19 17.05
N LEU A 63 -14.77 -0.35 16.02
CA LEU A 63 -14.96 -0.77 14.62
C LEU A 63 -13.64 -0.91 13.85
N GLN A 64 -12.57 -0.25 14.26
CA GLN A 64 -11.27 -0.37 13.62
C GLN A 64 -10.73 -1.80 13.79
N LYS A 65 -10.16 -2.35 12.72
CA LYS A 65 -9.42 -3.62 12.77
C LYS A 65 -8.13 -3.36 13.55
N LYS A 66 -7.73 -4.27 14.46
CA LYS A 66 -6.62 -4.05 15.43
C LYS A 66 -5.48 -3.20 14.83
N PRO A 67 -5.03 -2.13 15.52
CA PRO A 67 -3.96 -1.25 15.04
C PRO A 67 -2.60 -1.93 15.23
N THR A 68 -2.33 -3.06 14.57
CA THR A 68 -1.07 -3.80 14.75
C THR A 68 0.13 -3.15 14.07
N ARG A 69 -0.06 -2.08 13.26
CA ARG A 69 1.04 -1.37 12.58
C ARG A 69 0.89 0.16 12.49
N THR A 70 -0.08 0.77 13.18
CA THR A 70 -0.39 2.21 13.04
C THR A 70 -0.38 2.96 14.37
N ILE A 71 0.28 2.41 15.39
CA ILE A 71 0.40 3.04 16.72
C ILE A 71 1.17 4.37 16.63
N SER A 72 2.12 4.48 15.70
CA SER A 72 2.94 5.69 15.44
C SER A 72 2.18 6.80 14.68
N GLY A 73 0.95 6.54 14.23
CA GLY A 73 0.20 7.50 13.42
C GLY A 73 0.71 7.67 11.97
N VAL A 74 1.69 6.85 11.55
CA VAL A 74 2.15 6.75 10.16
C VAL A 74 1.63 5.45 9.55
N ALA A 75 0.98 5.54 8.39
CA ALA A 75 0.48 4.39 7.68
C ALA A 75 1.44 3.92 6.58
N VAL A 76 1.69 2.62 6.55
CA VAL A 76 2.60 2.01 5.57
C VAL A 76 1.85 1.65 4.29
N VAL A 77 2.32 2.21 3.18
CA VAL A 77 1.86 1.92 1.82
C VAL A 77 2.99 1.24 1.07
N ALA A 78 2.88 -0.08 0.94
CA ALA A 78 3.88 -0.89 0.25
C ALA A 78 3.40 -1.16 -1.19
N VAL A 79 4.23 -0.80 -2.18
CA VAL A 79 3.97 -0.92 -3.62
C VAL A 79 5.08 -1.73 -4.27
N MET A 80 4.75 -2.49 -5.32
CA MET A 80 5.73 -3.31 -6.02
C MET A 80 6.02 -2.79 -7.41
N THR A 81 7.29 -2.82 -7.79
CA THR A 81 7.74 -2.51 -9.14
C THR A 81 7.36 -3.64 -10.09
N ARG A 82 7.39 -3.36 -11.40
CA ARG A 82 7.22 -4.40 -12.41
C ARG A 82 8.29 -5.50 -12.24
N PRO A 83 7.96 -6.78 -12.53
CA PRO A 83 8.95 -7.84 -12.56
C PRO A 83 10.11 -7.49 -13.49
N HIS A 84 11.33 -7.50 -12.95
CA HIS A 84 12.55 -7.26 -13.72
C HIS A 84 13.65 -8.22 -13.27
N LYS A 85 14.48 -8.65 -14.22
CA LYS A 85 15.59 -9.55 -13.92
C LYS A 85 16.63 -8.80 -13.08
N CYS A 86 17.25 -9.52 -12.15
CA CYS A 86 18.36 -8.98 -11.38
C CYS A 86 19.59 -8.86 -12.31
N PRO A 87 20.41 -7.79 -12.21
CA PRO A 87 21.57 -7.59 -13.08
C PRO A 87 22.61 -8.71 -13.04
N HIS A 88 22.75 -9.38 -11.90
CA HIS A 88 23.69 -10.49 -11.70
C HIS A 88 23.13 -11.87 -12.08
N GLY A 89 21.87 -11.96 -12.52
CA GLY A 89 21.17 -13.24 -12.69
C GLY A 89 20.22 -13.55 -11.53
N ARG A 90 20.20 -14.79 -11.04
CA ARG A 90 19.24 -15.27 -10.01
C ARG A 90 19.97 -15.95 -8.87
N CYS A 91 19.72 -15.51 -7.64
CA CYS A 91 20.22 -16.21 -6.44
C CYS A 91 19.55 -17.58 -6.30
N LYS A 92 20.28 -18.61 -5.87
CA LYS A 92 19.79 -20.00 -5.82
C LYS A 92 18.52 -20.20 -4.97
N TYR A 93 18.36 -19.41 -3.91
CA TYR A 93 17.21 -19.49 -3.01
C TYR A 93 16.07 -18.52 -3.36
N CYS A 94 16.17 -17.76 -4.46
CA CYS A 94 15.17 -16.76 -4.83
C CYS A 94 13.86 -17.45 -5.27
N PRO A 95 12.75 -17.31 -4.52
CA PRO A 95 11.52 -18.06 -4.77
C PRO A 95 10.75 -17.59 -6.01
N GLY A 96 10.96 -16.34 -6.45
CA GLY A 96 10.22 -15.76 -7.57
C GLY A 96 11.10 -15.08 -8.59
N GLY A 97 10.44 -14.25 -9.40
CA GLY A 97 11.05 -13.47 -10.47
C GLY A 97 10.15 -13.33 -11.70
N PRO A 98 10.66 -12.71 -12.78
CA PRO A 98 9.91 -12.47 -14.00
C PRO A 98 9.32 -13.73 -14.65
N GLU A 99 9.91 -14.90 -14.40
CA GLU A 99 9.46 -16.21 -14.89
C GLU A 99 8.02 -16.55 -14.45
N ILE A 100 7.61 -16.08 -13.27
CA ILE A 100 6.25 -16.27 -12.73
C ILE A 100 5.49 -14.94 -12.62
N ASN A 101 5.95 -13.90 -13.33
CA ASN A 101 5.37 -12.56 -13.36
C ASN A 101 5.25 -11.88 -11.99
N VAL A 102 6.25 -12.07 -11.12
CA VAL A 102 6.36 -11.39 -9.81
C VAL A 102 7.73 -10.72 -9.64
N PRO A 103 7.86 -9.70 -8.78
CA PRO A 103 9.15 -9.13 -8.46
C PRO A 103 10.08 -10.17 -7.82
N GLN A 104 11.39 -9.92 -7.90
CA GLN A 104 12.36 -10.84 -7.34
C GLN A 104 12.15 -11.02 -5.83
N SER A 105 12.36 -12.24 -5.36
CA SER A 105 12.18 -12.67 -3.96
C SER A 105 10.75 -12.83 -3.44
N TYR A 106 9.72 -12.61 -4.27
CA TYR A 106 8.31 -12.76 -3.88
C TYR A 106 7.66 -14.00 -4.52
N THR A 107 6.68 -14.59 -3.86
CA THR A 107 5.98 -15.80 -4.36
C THR A 107 4.76 -15.50 -5.22
N GLY A 108 4.14 -14.32 -5.04
CA GLY A 108 2.86 -14.00 -5.66
C GLY A 108 1.69 -14.02 -4.68
N GLU A 109 1.84 -14.74 -3.55
CA GLU A 109 0.78 -14.93 -2.56
C GLU A 109 0.74 -13.85 -1.47
N GLU A 110 1.74 -13.00 -1.41
CA GLU A 110 1.77 -11.92 -0.43
C GLU A 110 0.66 -10.90 -0.76
N PRO A 111 -0.01 -10.30 0.25
CA PRO A 111 -1.09 -9.35 0.00
C PRO A 111 -0.69 -8.12 -0.83
N ALA A 112 0.60 -7.73 -0.78
CA ALA A 112 1.12 -6.67 -1.61
C ALA A 112 1.34 -7.14 -3.06
N THR A 113 1.91 -8.33 -3.26
CA THR A 113 2.12 -8.93 -4.59
C THR A 113 0.81 -9.16 -5.32
N ARG A 114 -0.20 -9.75 -4.67
CA ARG A 114 -1.53 -9.94 -5.29
C ARG A 114 -2.17 -8.63 -5.73
N ARG A 115 -2.01 -7.56 -4.94
CA ARG A 115 -2.50 -6.22 -5.29
C ARG A 115 -1.72 -5.65 -6.48
N ALA A 116 -0.40 -5.83 -6.50
CA ALA A 116 0.43 -5.39 -7.59
C ALA A 116 0.04 -6.08 -8.90
N ILE A 117 -0.16 -7.40 -8.86
CA ILE A 117 -0.67 -8.20 -10.00
C ILE A 117 -2.03 -7.69 -10.46
N GLN A 118 -2.98 -7.47 -9.54
CA GLN A 118 -4.33 -6.97 -9.85
C GLN A 118 -4.31 -5.65 -10.63
N TYR A 119 -3.36 -4.77 -10.34
CA TYR A 119 -3.22 -3.47 -11.01
C TYR A 119 -2.04 -3.42 -11.99
N SER A 120 -1.59 -4.58 -12.49
CA SER A 120 -0.52 -4.70 -13.49
C SER A 120 0.75 -3.90 -13.15
N PHE A 121 1.11 -3.90 -11.85
CA PHE A 121 2.24 -3.19 -11.29
C PHE A 121 2.22 -1.66 -11.49
N HIS A 122 1.05 -1.06 -11.74
CA HIS A 122 0.94 0.38 -11.92
C HIS A 122 1.06 1.12 -10.56
N PRO A 123 2.08 1.98 -10.35
CA PRO A 123 2.36 2.65 -9.08
C PRO A 123 1.19 3.49 -8.54
N TYR A 124 0.58 4.31 -9.42
CA TYR A 124 -0.56 5.15 -9.07
C TYR A 124 -1.77 4.35 -8.56
N LEU A 125 -2.14 3.27 -9.25
CA LEU A 125 -3.29 2.43 -8.89
C LEU A 125 -3.01 1.66 -7.59
N GLN A 126 -1.82 1.06 -7.46
CA GLN A 126 -1.41 0.37 -6.23
C GLN A 126 -1.51 1.29 -5.01
N THR A 127 -1.00 2.52 -5.13
CA THR A 127 -1.03 3.53 -4.06
C THR A 127 -2.46 3.95 -3.75
N THR A 128 -3.24 4.33 -4.77
CA THR A 128 -4.64 4.79 -4.61
C THR A 128 -5.49 3.74 -3.92
N PHE A 129 -5.47 2.49 -4.38
CA PHE A 129 -6.30 1.44 -3.80
C PHE A 129 -5.80 0.95 -2.44
N ARG A 130 -4.49 1.08 -2.14
CA ARG A 130 -3.98 0.83 -0.79
C ARG A 130 -4.45 1.89 0.20
N LEU A 131 -4.40 3.17 -0.18
CA LEU A 131 -4.94 4.28 0.62
C LEU A 131 -6.46 4.15 0.81
N TYR A 132 -7.18 3.81 -0.26
CA TYR A 132 -8.62 3.57 -0.20
C TYR A 132 -8.94 2.48 0.82
N GLN A 133 -8.26 1.33 0.71
CA GLN A 133 -8.42 0.23 1.66
C GLN A 133 -8.20 0.70 3.10
N LEU A 134 -7.08 1.37 3.40
CA LEU A 134 -6.74 1.86 4.74
C LEU A 134 -7.82 2.81 5.28
N LYS A 135 -8.29 3.77 4.48
CA LYS A 135 -9.32 4.72 4.88
C LYS A 135 -10.67 4.03 5.14
N SER A 136 -11.06 3.08 4.29
CA SER A 136 -12.31 2.30 4.46
C SER A 136 -12.32 1.45 5.73
N ILE A 137 -11.17 0.93 6.15
CA ILE A 137 -11.06 0.20 7.43
C ILE A 137 -10.81 1.11 8.65
N GLY A 138 -10.82 2.44 8.45
CA GLY A 138 -10.73 3.41 9.53
C GLY A 138 -9.31 3.69 10.03
N HIS A 139 -8.27 3.39 9.24
CA HIS A 139 -6.91 3.78 9.59
C HIS A 139 -6.63 5.22 9.14
N PRO A 140 -5.84 5.99 9.92
CA PRO A 140 -5.37 7.31 9.49
C PRO A 140 -4.47 7.16 8.25
N ILE A 141 -4.53 8.16 7.37
CA ILE A 141 -3.76 8.19 6.11
C ILE A 141 -3.12 9.56 5.88
N ASP A 142 -3.13 10.45 6.87
CA ASP A 142 -2.57 11.79 6.78
C ASP A 142 -1.04 11.79 6.64
N LYS A 143 -0.39 10.73 7.14
CA LYS A 143 1.05 10.50 7.04
C LYS A 143 1.32 9.11 6.52
N ILE A 144 2.02 9.04 5.40
CA ILE A 144 2.32 7.81 4.68
C ILE A 144 3.82 7.57 4.62
N GLU A 145 4.21 6.36 4.97
CA GLU A 145 5.51 5.82 4.64
C GLU A 145 5.36 4.92 3.41
N LEU A 146 5.96 5.34 2.30
CA LEU A 146 5.97 4.59 1.04
C LEU A 146 7.11 3.57 1.08
N ILE A 147 6.81 2.30 0.86
CA ILE A 147 7.83 1.25 0.73
C ILE A 147 7.78 0.72 -0.69
N VAL A 148 8.86 0.88 -1.44
CA VAL A 148 8.99 0.39 -2.81
C VAL A 148 9.70 -0.96 -2.81
N MET A 149 8.91 -2.01 -3.01
CA MET A 149 9.34 -3.41 -2.95
C MET A 149 9.68 -3.95 -4.34
N GLY A 150 10.62 -4.90 -4.37
CA GLY A 150 10.98 -5.68 -5.56
C GLY A 150 12.48 -5.92 -5.75
N GLY A 151 13.33 -5.27 -4.94
CA GLY A 151 14.76 -5.56 -4.89
C GLY A 151 15.61 -5.01 -6.04
N THR A 152 15.00 -4.58 -7.15
CA THR A 152 15.70 -4.28 -8.41
C THR A 152 15.41 -2.89 -8.98
N LEU A 153 14.63 -2.05 -8.30
CA LEU A 153 14.26 -0.73 -8.83
C LEU A 153 15.47 0.09 -9.25
N THR A 154 16.50 0.15 -8.41
CA THR A 154 17.68 0.99 -8.62
C THR A 154 18.57 0.50 -9.76
N ALA A 155 18.34 -0.72 -10.24
CA ALA A 155 18.96 -1.28 -11.42
C ALA A 155 18.17 -1.04 -12.72
N GLN A 156 16.95 -0.52 -12.64
CA GLN A 156 16.15 -0.18 -13.82
C GLN A 156 16.55 1.19 -14.37
N CYS A 157 16.10 1.52 -15.58
CA CYS A 157 16.35 2.83 -16.17
C CYS A 157 15.81 3.97 -15.30
N ILE A 158 16.52 5.10 -15.31
CA ILE A 158 16.21 6.27 -14.48
C ILE A 158 14.78 6.77 -14.72
N ASP A 159 14.35 6.79 -15.98
CA ASP A 159 12.98 7.20 -16.36
C ASP A 159 11.92 6.36 -15.67
N TYR A 160 12.14 5.04 -15.54
CA TYR A 160 11.21 4.15 -14.84
C TYR A 160 11.22 4.42 -13.34
N GLN A 161 12.39 4.64 -12.74
CA GLN A 161 12.51 4.94 -11.32
C GLN A 161 11.79 6.25 -10.97
N GLU A 162 12.05 7.31 -11.73
CA GLU A 162 11.43 8.61 -11.54
C GLU A 162 9.92 8.53 -11.76
N TRP A 163 9.47 7.94 -12.88
CA TRP A 163 8.05 7.74 -13.16
C TRP A 163 7.34 6.98 -12.05
N PHE A 164 7.98 5.93 -11.51
CA PHE A 164 7.38 5.10 -10.49
C PHE A 164 7.13 5.87 -9.19
N VAL A 165 8.13 6.61 -8.71
CA VAL A 165 7.98 7.44 -7.50
C VAL A 165 6.98 8.57 -7.73
N LYS A 166 7.06 9.23 -8.88
CA LYS A 166 6.18 10.35 -9.26
C LYS A 166 4.72 9.94 -9.24
N GLU A 167 4.39 8.79 -9.82
CA GLU A 167 3.02 8.28 -9.86
C GLU A 167 2.51 7.84 -8.48
N CYS A 168 3.37 7.33 -7.60
CA CYS A 168 3.01 7.08 -6.21
C CYS A 168 2.65 8.38 -5.47
N LEU A 169 3.50 9.42 -5.59
CA LEU A 169 3.24 10.72 -4.96
C LEU A 169 2.00 11.40 -5.55
N ARG A 170 1.81 11.34 -6.88
CA ARG A 170 0.62 11.88 -7.55
C ARG A 170 -0.66 11.21 -7.04
N ALA A 171 -0.65 9.89 -6.83
CA ALA A 171 -1.78 9.18 -6.25
C ALA A 171 -2.10 9.65 -4.82
N MET A 172 -1.10 10.04 -4.03
CA MET A 172 -1.31 10.61 -2.70
C MET A 172 -1.92 12.02 -2.79
N ASN A 173 -1.38 12.88 -3.67
CA ASN A 173 -1.89 14.25 -3.88
C ASN A 173 -3.36 14.26 -4.31
N GLU A 174 -3.70 13.40 -5.28
CA GLU A 174 -5.04 13.32 -5.87
C GLU A 174 -6.00 12.44 -5.07
N PHE A 175 -5.54 11.78 -4.00
CA PHE A 175 -6.29 10.73 -3.30
C PHE A 175 -7.68 11.18 -2.84
N SER A 176 -7.83 12.43 -2.42
CA SER A 176 -9.11 12.98 -1.95
C SER A 176 -10.19 12.90 -3.01
N LYS A 177 -9.84 13.27 -4.25
CA LYS A 177 -10.74 13.19 -5.41
C LYS A 177 -10.99 11.72 -5.78
N ASN A 178 -9.94 10.90 -5.76
CA ASN A 178 -10.04 9.47 -6.09
C ASN A 178 -10.96 8.74 -5.13
N TYR A 179 -10.86 9.03 -3.82
CA TYR A 179 -11.69 8.44 -2.79
C TYR A 179 -13.18 8.67 -3.05
N ASP A 180 -13.56 9.92 -3.39
CA ASP A 180 -14.96 10.25 -3.67
C ASP A 180 -15.47 9.56 -4.95
N ILE A 181 -14.63 9.47 -5.99
CA ILE A 181 -14.99 8.78 -7.23
C ILE A 181 -15.19 7.28 -6.98
N ILE A 182 -14.22 6.63 -6.33
CA ILE A 182 -14.28 5.19 -6.03
C ILE A 182 -15.49 4.91 -5.14
N LYS A 183 -15.72 5.72 -4.10
CA LYS A 183 -16.85 5.53 -3.17
C LYS A 183 -18.21 5.68 -3.86
N ARG A 184 -18.36 6.63 -4.78
CA ARG A 184 -19.65 6.91 -5.46
C ARG A 184 -19.93 6.00 -6.65
N TYR A 185 -18.89 5.69 -7.42
CA TYR A 185 -19.04 5.07 -8.74
C TYR A 185 -18.46 3.66 -8.82
N GLY A 186 -17.68 3.24 -7.82
CA GLY A 186 -17.01 1.94 -7.77
C GLY A 186 -15.69 1.90 -8.55
N ASP A 187 -14.94 0.83 -8.29
CA ASP A 187 -13.58 0.59 -8.82
C ASP A 187 -13.55 0.58 -10.35
N ASP A 188 -14.49 -0.11 -11.01
CA ASP A 188 -14.51 -0.26 -12.47
C ASP A 188 -14.65 1.07 -13.22
N LYS A 189 -15.51 1.96 -12.71
CA LYS A 189 -15.70 3.30 -13.31
C LYS A 189 -14.47 4.18 -13.07
N PHE A 190 -13.84 4.06 -11.91
CA PHE A 190 -12.58 4.74 -11.64
C PHE A 190 -11.48 4.30 -12.61
N LEU A 191 -11.32 2.99 -12.83
CA LEU A 191 -10.33 2.44 -13.74
C LEU A 191 -10.56 2.90 -15.19
N LYS A 192 -11.79 2.80 -15.69
CA LYS A 192 -12.13 3.31 -17.04
C LYS A 192 -11.83 4.80 -17.21
N LYS A 193 -12.14 5.59 -16.18
CA LYS A 193 -11.82 7.02 -16.17
C LYS A 193 -10.31 7.24 -16.23
N PHE A 194 -9.56 6.54 -15.37
CA PHE A 194 -8.10 6.62 -15.33
C PHE A 194 -7.46 6.28 -16.67
N GLU A 195 -7.97 5.27 -17.38
CA GLU A 195 -7.50 4.89 -18.71
C GLU A 195 -7.84 5.92 -19.79
N SER A 196 -8.99 6.59 -19.67
CA SER A 196 -9.44 7.61 -20.63
C SER A 196 -8.78 8.98 -20.46
N GLU A 197 -8.22 9.26 -19.29
CA GLU A 197 -7.59 10.55 -19.02
C GLU A 197 -6.25 10.67 -19.76
N GLN A 198 -6.05 11.80 -20.44
CA GLN A 198 -4.77 12.08 -21.08
C GLN A 198 -3.66 12.15 -20.04
N LYS A 199 -2.59 11.36 -20.27
CA LYS A 199 -1.39 11.40 -19.45
C LYS A 199 -0.69 12.74 -19.64
N ARG A 200 -0.87 13.63 -18.67
CA ARG A 200 -0.10 14.89 -18.58
C ARG A 200 1.28 14.60 -18.01
N PHE A 201 2.28 15.26 -18.57
CA PHE A 201 3.62 15.22 -18.00
C PHE A 201 3.67 16.14 -16.77
N TYR A 202 4.26 15.62 -15.69
CA TYR A 202 4.53 16.39 -14.48
C TYR A 202 6.02 16.28 -14.14
N TYR A 203 6.60 17.38 -13.68
CA TYR A 203 7.95 17.38 -13.12
C TYR A 203 7.94 16.78 -11.72
N MET A 204 9.00 16.06 -11.36
CA MET A 204 9.13 15.42 -10.04
C MET A 204 9.02 16.45 -8.91
N GLU A 205 9.73 17.56 -9.03
CA GLU A 205 9.78 18.63 -8.04
C GLU A 205 8.41 19.27 -7.83
N GLY A 206 7.62 19.39 -8.91
CA GLY A 206 6.25 19.90 -8.84
C GLY A 206 5.33 18.99 -8.02
N ILE A 207 5.43 17.67 -8.24
CA ILE A 207 4.64 16.66 -7.51
C ILE A 207 5.06 16.58 -6.03
N GLN A 208 6.37 16.66 -5.76
CA GLN A 208 6.90 16.69 -4.39
C GLN A 208 6.41 17.93 -3.63
N LYS A 209 6.51 19.12 -4.23
CA LYS A 209 6.06 20.38 -3.64
C LYS A 209 4.55 20.39 -3.36
N GLU A 210 3.75 19.81 -4.25
CA GLU A 210 2.32 19.62 -4.00
C GLU A 210 2.10 18.66 -2.81
N ASN A 211 2.88 17.59 -2.71
CA ASN A 211 2.74 16.61 -1.65
C ASN A 211 3.01 17.18 -0.25
N GLU A 212 3.93 18.13 -0.11
CA GLU A 212 4.25 18.83 1.15
C GLU A 212 2.99 19.39 1.85
N ASN A 213 2.02 19.84 1.06
CA ASN A 213 0.77 20.47 1.54
C ASN A 213 -0.48 19.60 1.34
N SER A 214 -0.31 18.36 0.87
CA SER A 214 -1.44 17.47 0.58
C SER A 214 -2.09 16.93 1.86
N MET A 215 -3.33 16.43 1.75
CA MET A 215 -4.01 15.76 2.86
C MET A 215 -3.43 14.37 3.19
N VAL A 216 -2.67 13.79 2.26
CA VAL A 216 -2.01 12.47 2.38
C VAL A 216 -0.52 12.68 2.11
N ARG A 217 0.22 13.00 3.16
CA ARG A 217 1.64 13.40 3.02
C ARG A 217 2.54 12.19 3.03
N CYS A 218 3.47 12.14 2.09
CA CYS A 218 4.57 11.20 2.11
C CYS A 218 5.61 11.71 3.12
N VAL A 219 5.71 11.05 4.28
CA VAL A 219 6.65 11.43 5.35
C VAL A 219 7.95 10.64 5.29
N GLY A 220 8.01 9.62 4.44
CA GLY A 220 9.20 8.83 4.21
C GLY A 220 9.02 7.88 3.03
N ILE A 221 10.13 7.63 2.33
CA ILE A 221 10.19 6.66 1.24
C ILE A 221 11.32 5.67 1.55
N THR A 222 11.01 4.39 1.45
CA THR A 222 11.96 3.29 1.64
C THR A 222 12.21 2.58 0.32
N PHE A 223 13.47 2.48 -0.08
CA PHE A 223 13.90 1.63 -1.19
C PHE A 223 14.63 0.39 -0.67
N GLU A 224 14.49 -0.73 -1.39
CA GLU A 224 15.12 -2.01 -1.06
C GLU A 224 16.18 -2.41 -2.10
N PRO A 225 17.29 -1.67 -2.28
CA PRO A 225 18.30 -2.02 -3.28
C PRO A 225 19.13 -3.23 -2.86
N ARG A 226 19.79 -3.84 -3.84
CA ARG A 226 20.95 -4.71 -3.56
C ARG A 226 22.16 -3.83 -3.20
N PRO A 227 23.11 -4.33 -2.37
CA PRO A 227 24.29 -3.56 -1.98
C PRO A 227 25.10 -3.03 -3.18
N ASP A 228 25.33 -3.87 -4.19
CA ASP A 228 26.01 -3.52 -5.45
C ASP A 228 25.26 -2.47 -6.32
N TRP A 229 24.01 -2.14 -5.97
CA TRP A 229 23.15 -1.15 -6.61
C TRP A 229 22.69 -0.04 -5.64
N ALA A 230 23.47 0.19 -4.59
CA ALA A 230 23.34 1.29 -3.65
C ALA A 230 24.58 2.21 -3.68
N LYS A 231 25.24 2.32 -4.83
CA LYS A 231 26.42 3.18 -5.02
C LYS A 231 26.05 4.65 -5.08
N ARG A 232 27.06 5.53 -5.05
CA ARG A 232 26.91 6.98 -4.97
C ARG A 232 25.92 7.54 -6.00
N GLU A 233 25.95 7.05 -7.23
CA GLU A 233 25.05 7.46 -8.31
C GLU A 233 23.59 7.13 -7.99
N GLN A 234 23.32 5.89 -7.54
CA GLN A 234 21.98 5.48 -7.13
C GLN A 234 21.52 6.24 -5.88
N ILE A 235 22.39 6.48 -4.90
CA ILE A 235 22.07 7.28 -3.71
C ILE A 235 21.71 8.71 -4.08
N ASN A 236 22.45 9.35 -5.00
CA ASN A 236 22.11 10.70 -5.48
C ASN A 236 20.72 10.74 -6.14
N LEU A 237 20.35 9.71 -6.89
CA LEU A 237 19.00 9.59 -7.47
C LEU A 237 17.94 9.35 -6.39
N MET A 238 18.20 8.47 -5.43
CA MET A 238 17.33 8.23 -4.27
C MET A 238 17.04 9.53 -3.51
N LEU A 239 18.06 10.34 -3.26
CA LEU A 239 17.91 11.66 -2.61
C LEU A 239 17.01 12.59 -3.43
N LYS A 240 17.19 12.65 -4.75
CA LYS A 240 16.30 13.42 -5.65
C LYS A 240 14.85 12.95 -5.59
N PHE A 241 14.63 11.66 -5.42
CA PHE A 241 13.29 11.07 -5.28
C PHE A 241 12.67 11.29 -3.90
N GLY A 242 13.41 11.78 -2.91
CA GLY A 242 12.95 11.95 -1.53
C GLY A 242 13.02 10.67 -0.70
N VAL A 243 13.91 9.73 -1.05
CA VAL A 243 14.16 8.52 -0.27
C VAL A 243 14.80 8.89 1.07
N THR A 244 14.23 8.38 2.16
CA THR A 244 14.65 8.65 3.53
C THR A 244 15.18 7.41 4.24
N ARG A 245 14.87 6.21 3.73
CA ARG A 245 15.38 4.95 4.25
C ARG A 245 15.80 4.02 3.11
N VAL A 246 16.87 3.27 3.34
CA VAL A 246 17.35 2.24 2.43
C VAL A 246 17.46 0.93 3.20
N GLU A 247 16.83 -0.12 2.69
CA GLU A 247 16.88 -1.47 3.26
C GLU A 247 17.67 -2.39 2.33
N THR A 248 18.97 -2.54 2.61
CA THR A 248 19.86 -3.33 1.76
C THR A 248 19.78 -4.81 2.10
N GLY A 249 19.66 -5.65 1.07
CA GLY A 249 19.66 -7.10 1.23
C GLY A 249 21.04 -7.71 1.51
N VAL A 250 21.59 -7.51 2.71
CA VAL A 250 22.86 -8.10 3.17
C VAL A 250 22.79 -9.63 3.17
N GLN A 251 21.83 -10.20 3.91
CA GLN A 251 21.62 -11.65 4.06
C GLN A 251 22.71 -12.38 4.87
N ASN A 252 24.00 -12.18 4.59
CA ASN A 252 25.07 -12.90 5.26
C ASN A 252 26.41 -12.12 5.28
N PRO A 253 27.20 -12.12 6.37
CA PRO A 253 28.44 -11.36 6.43
C PRO A 253 29.68 -12.10 5.87
N PHE A 254 29.52 -13.18 5.09
CA PHE A 254 30.63 -13.99 4.58
C PHE A 254 30.57 -14.20 3.05
N ASP A 255 31.62 -13.80 2.34
CA ASP A 255 31.72 -13.93 0.88
C ASP A 255 31.66 -15.38 0.37
N PHE A 256 32.18 -16.34 1.14
CA PHE A 256 32.11 -17.75 0.74
C PHE A 256 30.66 -18.25 0.67
N ILE A 257 29.73 -17.66 1.44
CA ILE A 257 28.30 -17.96 1.37
C ILE A 257 27.69 -17.30 0.15
N TYR A 258 28.00 -16.01 -0.11
CA TYR A 258 27.55 -15.30 -1.30
C TYR A 258 27.92 -16.01 -2.60
N LYS A 259 29.16 -16.52 -2.70
CA LYS A 259 29.63 -17.31 -3.83
C LYS A 259 28.88 -18.63 -3.99
N ARG A 260 28.53 -19.31 -2.89
CA ARG A 260 27.79 -20.59 -2.94
C ARG A 260 26.36 -20.44 -3.44
N VAL A 261 25.72 -19.29 -3.18
CA VAL A 261 24.31 -19.03 -3.49
C VAL A 261 24.09 -18.09 -4.69
N ASP A 262 25.15 -17.75 -5.42
CA ASP A 262 25.15 -16.85 -6.57
C ASP A 262 24.50 -15.49 -6.24
N ARG A 263 24.88 -14.89 -5.09
CA ARG A 263 24.28 -13.65 -4.58
C ARG A 263 24.63 -12.42 -5.42
N GLY A 264 25.78 -12.47 -6.13
CA GLY A 264 26.22 -11.47 -7.11
C GLY A 264 26.72 -10.14 -6.54
N HIS A 265 27.18 -10.10 -5.28
CA HIS A 265 27.88 -8.99 -4.63
C HIS A 265 28.78 -9.54 -3.51
N THR A 266 29.69 -8.74 -2.97
CA THR A 266 30.59 -9.11 -1.86
C THR A 266 30.23 -8.38 -0.56
N VAL A 267 30.87 -8.76 0.55
CA VAL A 267 30.76 -8.01 1.82
C VAL A 267 31.29 -6.59 1.66
N ASP A 268 32.28 -6.36 0.79
CA ASP A 268 32.78 -5.01 0.49
C ASP A 268 31.71 -4.14 -0.18
N ASP A 269 30.76 -4.70 -0.95
CA ASP A 269 29.62 -3.94 -1.48
C ASP A 269 28.62 -3.53 -0.39
N VAL A 270 28.66 -4.18 0.78
CA VAL A 270 27.74 -3.95 1.92
C VAL A 270 28.25 -2.86 2.87
N VAL A 271 29.57 -2.76 3.06
CA VAL A 271 30.23 -1.85 4.02
C VAL A 271 30.36 -0.45 3.43
#